data_AF-A0A519S1U4-F1
#
_entry.id   AF-A0A519S1U4-F1
#
_cell.length_a   1.000
_cell.length_b   1.000
_cell.length_c   1.000
_cell.angle_alpha   90.00
_cell.angle_beta   90.00
_cell.angle_gamma   90.00
#
_symmetry.space_group_name_H-M   'P 1'
#
loop_
_entity.id
_entity.type
_entity.pdbx_description
1 polymer ?
#
loop_
_entity_poly.entity_id
_entity_poly.type
_entity_poly.pdbx_seq_one_letter_code
_entity_poly.pdbx_strand_id
1 'polypeptide(L)'
;MDERYLPTLISIRISNYSLYPNGLDLQYNFVQGLNLIFGGNGIGKTTFVNLIRYGLIGLYTNEFDFTRTYQGRAIEKRKALPPYYFSSRMHPEFTDNDKAEVTIIFKINQIEFEVTRSLTDDCLLKKVIVTSNGKKNELEGVQIPQPKYDRTPNSSRGIYLPFKYEEAVTKHTNLYSFDDVILFVTKILYFDEGHEAIIWDDNKKEDSIQKTLFSKYLIEKGLDAQREEASRQAKYYNS
;
A
#
# COMPACT_ATOMS: atom_id res chain seq x y z
N MET A 1 -21.17 15.99 5.81
CA MET A 1 -19.78 15.51 5.89
C MET A 1 -19.66 14.37 4.91
N ASP A 2 -18.73 14.45 3.97
CA ASP A 2 -18.50 13.37 3.03
C ASP A 2 -17.90 12.16 3.77
N GLU A 3 -18.55 11.00 3.66
CA GLU A 3 -18.05 9.77 4.25
C GLU A 3 -16.76 9.32 3.55
N ARG A 4 -15.84 8.76 4.34
CA ARG A 4 -14.58 8.19 3.86
C ARG A 4 -14.57 6.70 4.14
N TYR A 5 -14.13 5.94 3.16
CA TYR A 5 -14.16 4.50 3.23
C TYR A 5 -12.74 3.96 3.23
N LEU A 6 -12.43 3.12 4.21
CA LEU A 6 -11.14 2.45 4.31
C LEU A 6 -11.24 0.99 3.86
N PRO A 7 -10.14 0.38 3.39
CA PRO A 7 -10.13 -1.02 3.00
C PRO A 7 -10.52 -1.94 4.16
N THR A 8 -11.47 -2.84 3.90
CA THR A 8 -11.84 -3.93 4.81
C THR A 8 -11.44 -5.26 4.19
N LEU A 9 -10.60 -6.03 4.87
CA LEU A 9 -10.08 -7.30 4.35
C LEU A 9 -11.18 -8.37 4.29
N ILE A 10 -11.21 -9.13 3.19
CA ILE A 10 -12.11 -10.27 3.00
C ILE A 10 -11.29 -11.57 3.00
N SER A 11 -10.26 -11.64 2.17
CA SER A 11 -9.40 -12.82 2.12
C SER A 11 -8.00 -12.50 1.59
N ILE A 12 -7.08 -13.42 1.86
CA ILE A 12 -5.74 -13.42 1.29
C ILE A 12 -5.42 -14.84 0.82
N ARG A 13 -4.80 -14.94 -0.36
CA ARG A 13 -4.24 -16.17 -0.91
C ARG A 13 -2.79 -15.91 -1.30
N ILE A 14 -1.87 -16.72 -0.81
CA ILE A 14 -0.45 -16.63 -1.11
C ILE A 14 -0.07 -17.93 -1.81
N SER A 15 0.36 -17.85 -3.06
CA SER A 15 0.61 -19.00 -3.92
C SER A 15 2.08 -19.11 -4.31
N ASN A 16 2.57 -20.33 -4.44
CA ASN A 16 3.96 -20.66 -4.79
C ASN A 16 5.04 -19.95 -3.94
N TYR A 17 4.75 -19.66 -2.67
CA TYR A 17 5.67 -18.96 -1.78
C TYR A 17 6.29 -19.89 -0.76
N SER A 18 7.54 -20.30 -1.01
CA SER A 18 8.23 -21.36 -0.24
C SER A 18 8.41 -21.07 1.26
N LEU A 19 8.25 -19.83 1.72
CA LEU A 19 8.27 -19.51 3.15
C LEU A 19 7.19 -20.27 3.96
N TYR A 20 6.05 -20.59 3.34
CA TYR A 20 4.95 -21.28 4.00
C TYR A 20 4.93 -22.78 3.62
N PRO A 21 5.25 -23.70 4.56
CA PRO A 21 5.21 -25.13 4.32
C PRO A 21 3.76 -25.65 4.37
N ASN A 22 3.47 -26.72 3.61
CA ASN A 22 2.18 -27.44 3.43
C ASN A 22 1.47 -27.27 2.07
N GLY A 23 2.22 -27.01 1.00
CA GLY A 23 1.72 -27.20 -0.35
C GLY A 23 1.21 -25.91 -0.99
N LEU A 24 2.18 -25.04 -1.30
CA LEU A 24 2.14 -23.96 -2.29
C LEU A 24 1.21 -22.78 -2.01
N ASP A 25 -0.05 -23.04 -1.62
CA ASP A 25 -1.11 -22.04 -1.58
C ASP A 25 -1.69 -21.91 -0.16
N LEU A 26 -1.31 -20.85 0.56
CA LEU A 26 -1.95 -20.48 1.83
C LEU A 26 -3.16 -19.59 1.52
N GLN A 27 -4.36 -20.02 1.92
CA GLN A 27 -5.57 -19.20 1.82
C GLN A 27 -6.20 -18.96 3.19
N TYR A 28 -6.60 -17.73 3.45
CA TYR A 28 -7.28 -17.33 4.68
C TYR A 28 -8.41 -16.35 4.37
N ASN A 29 -9.60 -16.62 4.92
CA ASN A 29 -10.74 -15.71 4.88
C ASN A 29 -10.84 -15.01 6.24
N PHE A 30 -10.80 -13.70 6.25
CA PHE A 30 -10.86 -12.91 7.47
C PHE A 30 -12.27 -12.92 8.04
N VAL A 31 -12.37 -13.07 9.36
CA VAL A 31 -13.64 -12.89 10.08
C VAL A 31 -13.80 -11.44 10.48
N GLN A 32 -15.05 -10.97 10.56
CA GLN A 32 -15.32 -9.67 11.19
C GLN A 32 -14.98 -9.75 12.68
N GLY A 33 -14.16 -8.80 13.15
CA GLY A 33 -13.67 -8.78 14.53
C GLY A 33 -12.21 -9.21 14.62
N LEU A 34 -11.90 -10.03 15.63
CA LEU A 34 -10.53 -10.37 16.00
C LEU A 34 -9.99 -11.56 15.20
N ASN A 35 -8.91 -11.33 14.45
CA ASN A 35 -8.14 -12.37 13.78
C ASN A 35 -6.77 -12.45 14.46
N LEU A 36 -6.36 -13.63 14.93
CA LEU A 36 -5.10 -13.83 15.67
C LEU A 36 -4.11 -14.62 14.83
N ILE A 37 -2.91 -14.07 14.63
CA ILE A 37 -1.78 -14.73 13.98
C ILE A 37 -0.74 -15.07 15.04
N PHE A 38 -0.52 -16.35 15.30
CA PHE A 38 0.39 -16.82 16.35
C PHE A 38 1.37 -17.87 15.84
N GLY A 39 2.46 -18.06 16.58
CA GLY A 39 3.44 -19.12 16.38
C GLY A 39 4.88 -18.67 16.63
N GLY A 40 5.83 -19.59 16.47
CA GLY A 40 7.24 -19.39 16.85
C GLY A 40 7.96 -18.27 16.07
N ASN A 41 9.17 -17.92 16.50
CA ASN A 41 10.02 -16.99 15.75
C ASN A 41 10.45 -17.62 14.42
N GLY A 42 10.57 -16.80 13.37
CA GLY A 42 11.02 -17.27 12.05
C GLY A 42 9.95 -17.92 11.17
N ILE A 43 8.73 -18.18 11.66
CA ILE A 43 7.68 -18.86 10.86
C ILE A 43 7.02 -17.99 9.77
N GLY A 44 7.41 -16.71 9.66
CA GLY A 44 6.84 -15.80 8.67
C GLY A 44 5.67 -14.93 9.15
N LYS A 45 5.38 -14.81 10.46
CA LYS A 45 4.30 -13.93 10.97
C LYS A 45 4.40 -12.50 10.44
N THR A 46 5.54 -11.85 10.63
CA THR A 46 5.79 -10.49 10.15
C THR A 46 5.71 -10.41 8.62
N THR A 47 6.14 -11.46 7.92
CA THR A 47 6.01 -11.55 6.46
C THR A 47 4.55 -11.60 6.05
N PHE A 48 3.70 -12.36 6.74
CA PHE A 48 2.27 -12.46 6.49
C PHE A 48 1.58 -11.09 6.62
N VAL A 49 1.85 -10.35 7.70
CA VAL A 49 1.26 -9.01 7.88
C VAL A 49 1.78 -8.05 6.79
N ASN A 50 3.06 -8.13 6.42
CA ASN A 50 3.61 -7.35 5.31
C ASN A 50 3.03 -7.74 3.94
N LEU A 51 2.61 -9.00 3.72
CA LEU A 51 1.92 -9.43 2.51
C LEU A 51 0.53 -8.80 2.39
N ILE A 52 -0.20 -8.68 3.51
CA ILE A 52 -1.47 -7.94 3.55
C ILE A 52 -1.25 -6.49 3.11
N ARG A 53 -0.28 -5.80 3.72
CA ARG A 53 0.06 -4.42 3.35
C ARG A 53 0.47 -4.33 1.87
N TYR A 54 1.33 -5.25 1.42
CA TYR A 54 1.80 -5.31 0.04
C TYR A 54 0.65 -5.51 -0.96
N GLY A 55 -0.32 -6.37 -0.65
CA GLY A 55 -1.53 -6.54 -1.45
C GLY A 55 -2.29 -5.22 -1.63
N LEU A 56 -2.52 -4.49 -0.54
CA LEU A 56 -3.28 -3.24 -0.53
C LEU A 56 -2.55 -2.08 -1.22
N ILE A 57 -1.28 -1.83 -0.88
CA ILE A 57 -0.59 -0.60 -1.27
C ILE A 57 0.74 -0.84 -2.01
N GLY A 58 1.10 -2.07 -2.33
CA GLY A 58 2.42 -2.37 -2.91
C GLY A 58 3.54 -2.26 -1.88
N LEU A 59 4.80 -2.11 -2.33
CA LEU A 59 5.97 -2.10 -1.43
C LEU A 59 5.99 -0.93 -0.43
N TYR A 60 5.05 0.01 -0.47
CA TYR A 60 5.10 1.22 0.33
C TYR A 60 4.97 0.92 1.84
N THR A 61 5.76 1.66 2.62
CA THR A 61 5.86 1.59 4.08
C THR A 61 5.53 2.92 4.75
N ASN A 62 5.60 4.01 4.00
CA ASN A 62 5.17 5.35 4.41
C ASN A 62 4.87 6.20 3.17
N GLU A 63 4.12 7.29 3.36
CA GLU A 63 3.76 8.22 2.27
C GLU A 63 4.99 8.89 1.65
N PHE A 64 5.90 9.46 2.45
CA PHE A 64 7.09 10.14 1.95
C PHE A 64 8.33 9.95 2.85
N ASP A 65 9.50 9.99 2.22
CA ASP A 65 10.80 10.21 2.84
C ASP A 65 11.58 11.23 2.00
N PHE A 66 12.23 12.19 2.65
CA PHE A 66 12.99 13.24 1.97
C PHE A 66 14.44 12.80 1.82
N THR A 67 14.81 12.33 0.62
CA THR A 67 16.23 12.13 0.30
C THR A 67 16.85 13.43 -0.21
N ARG A 68 17.83 13.96 0.51
CA ARG A 68 18.69 15.07 0.03
C ARG A 68 19.55 14.56 -1.12
N THR A 69 19.39 15.14 -2.29
CA THR A 69 20.33 14.95 -3.42
C THR A 69 21.21 16.18 -3.62
N TYR A 70 22.41 15.95 -4.17
CA TYR A 70 23.43 16.94 -4.49
C TYR A 70 22.81 18.09 -5.31
N GLN A 71 23.15 19.34 -4.99
CA GLN A 71 22.54 20.60 -5.50
C GLN A 71 21.24 21.08 -4.83
N GLY A 72 20.96 20.68 -3.58
CA GLY A 72 19.95 21.37 -2.75
C GLY A 72 18.49 21.10 -3.11
N ARG A 73 18.20 20.14 -4.00
CA ARG A 73 16.83 19.71 -4.30
C ARG A 73 16.46 18.49 -3.47
N ALA A 74 15.45 18.63 -2.62
CA ALA A 74 14.79 17.50 -1.96
C ALA A 74 13.94 16.76 -3.00
N ILE A 75 14.25 15.49 -3.24
CA ILE A 75 13.38 14.61 -4.02
C ILE A 75 12.49 13.89 -3.02
N GLU A 76 11.19 14.19 -3.10
CA GLU A 76 10.14 13.53 -2.35
C GLU A 76 9.86 12.17 -2.98
N LYS A 77 10.01 11.09 -2.21
CA LYS A 77 9.79 9.74 -2.71
C LYS A 77 9.06 8.90 -1.66
N ARG A 78 8.10 8.08 -2.12
CA ARG A 78 7.44 7.05 -1.30
C ARG A 78 8.48 6.11 -0.70
N LYS A 79 8.41 5.91 0.60
CA LYS A 79 9.29 4.95 1.28
C LYS A 79 8.78 3.54 1.01
N ALA A 80 9.62 2.65 0.50
CA ALA A 80 9.24 1.30 0.12
C ALA A 80 10.17 0.24 0.70
N LEU A 81 9.65 -0.96 0.92
CA LEU A 81 10.44 -2.16 1.11
C LEU A 81 11.34 -2.38 -0.12
N PRO A 82 12.52 -2.99 0.05
CA PRO A 82 13.36 -3.36 -1.09
C PRO A 82 12.61 -4.37 -1.99
N PRO A 83 12.83 -4.36 -3.32
CA PRO A 83 12.14 -5.28 -4.24
C PRO A 83 12.36 -6.76 -3.90
N TYR A 84 13.54 -7.10 -3.38
CA TYR A 84 13.89 -8.46 -2.96
C TYR A 84 13.34 -8.85 -1.57
N TYR A 85 12.51 -8.02 -0.93
CA TYR A 85 12.03 -8.29 0.43
C TYR A 85 11.34 -9.65 0.54
N PHE A 86 10.43 -9.98 -0.39
CA PHE A 86 9.71 -11.25 -0.33
C PHE A 86 10.54 -12.41 -0.85
N SER A 87 11.26 -12.23 -1.97
CA SER A 87 12.11 -13.25 -2.59
C SER A 87 13.26 -13.71 -1.70
N SER A 88 13.91 -12.80 -0.96
CA SER A 88 14.99 -13.14 -0.02
C SER A 88 14.57 -14.07 1.13
N ARG A 89 13.26 -14.26 1.33
CA ARG A 89 12.69 -15.16 2.35
C ARG A 89 12.24 -16.51 1.78
N MET A 90 12.39 -16.70 0.47
CA MET A 90 12.09 -17.96 -0.21
C MET A 90 13.24 -18.96 -0.02
N HIS A 91 12.91 -20.24 0.03
CA HIS A 91 13.91 -21.32 0.02
C HIS A 91 14.43 -21.51 -1.41
N PRO A 92 15.75 -21.36 -1.68
CA PRO A 92 16.31 -21.41 -3.04
C PRO A 92 16.06 -22.73 -3.78
N GLU A 93 15.88 -23.83 -3.04
CA GLU A 93 15.67 -25.18 -3.58
C GLU A 93 14.26 -25.39 -4.13
N PHE A 94 13.35 -24.42 -3.94
CA PHE A 94 11.96 -24.53 -4.37
C PHE A 94 11.77 -24.03 -5.81
N THR A 95 11.26 -24.91 -6.68
CA THR A 95 11.24 -24.70 -8.14
C THR A 95 10.23 -23.67 -8.64
N ASP A 96 9.12 -23.46 -7.93
CA ASP A 96 8.04 -22.56 -8.38
C ASP A 96 8.10 -21.15 -7.76
N ASN A 97 9.23 -20.79 -7.13
CA ASN A 97 9.42 -19.45 -6.54
C ASN A 97 9.27 -18.32 -7.57
N ASP A 98 9.53 -18.58 -8.85
CA ASP A 98 9.35 -17.64 -9.96
C ASP A 98 7.87 -17.29 -10.21
N LYS A 99 6.95 -18.14 -9.75
CA LYS A 99 5.50 -17.96 -9.84
C LYS A 99 4.87 -17.49 -8.53
N ALA A 100 5.68 -17.14 -7.53
CA ALA A 100 5.20 -16.70 -6.23
C ALA A 100 4.33 -15.45 -6.36
N GLU A 101 3.14 -15.48 -5.77
CA GLU A 101 2.19 -14.38 -5.82
C GLU A 101 1.31 -14.29 -4.59
N VAL A 102 0.80 -13.09 -4.33
CA VAL A 102 -0.24 -12.83 -3.33
C VAL A 102 -1.45 -12.23 -4.02
N THR A 103 -2.62 -12.80 -3.73
CA THR A 103 -3.91 -12.24 -4.08
C THR A 103 -4.62 -11.82 -2.81
N ILE A 104 -5.05 -10.57 -2.75
CA ILE A 104 -5.86 -10.05 -1.65
C ILE A 104 -7.23 -9.63 -2.16
N ILE A 105 -8.27 -10.00 -1.42
CA ILE A 105 -9.63 -9.52 -1.64
C ILE A 105 -9.99 -8.60 -0.50
N PHE A 106 -10.41 -7.38 -0.82
CA PHE A 106 -10.84 -6.39 0.15
C PHE A 106 -11.98 -5.55 -0.41
N LYS A 107 -12.71 -4.90 0.50
CA LYS A 107 -13.83 -4.03 0.16
C LYS A 107 -13.51 -2.60 0.51
N ILE A 108 -13.91 -1.68 -0.36
CA ILE A 108 -14.01 -0.25 -0.05
C ILE A 108 -15.47 0.14 -0.31
N ASN A 109 -16.18 0.52 0.75
CA ASN A 109 -17.63 0.77 0.71
C ASN A 109 -18.43 -0.44 0.16
N GLN A 110 -19.00 -0.33 -1.04
CA GLN A 110 -19.76 -1.37 -1.74
C GLN A 110 -18.94 -2.07 -2.83
N ILE A 111 -17.70 -1.62 -3.06
CA ILE A 111 -16.85 -2.11 -4.15
C ILE A 111 -15.85 -3.12 -3.59
N GLU A 112 -15.77 -4.27 -4.23
CA GLU A 112 -14.76 -5.29 -3.91
C GLU A 112 -13.62 -5.23 -4.92
N PHE A 113 -12.41 -5.34 -4.41
CA PHE A 113 -11.16 -5.39 -5.17
C PHE A 113 -10.50 -6.73 -4.92
N GLU A 114 -10.16 -7.43 -6.00
CA GLU A 114 -9.29 -8.61 -5.99
C GLU A 114 -7.99 -8.21 -6.70
N VAL A 115 -6.89 -8.19 -5.95
CA VAL A 115 -5.60 -7.66 -6.38
C VAL A 115 -4.55 -8.75 -6.29
N THR A 116 -3.93 -9.09 -7.41
CA THR A 116 -2.84 -10.08 -7.49
C THR A 116 -1.50 -9.41 -7.78
N ARG A 117 -0.51 -9.68 -6.95
CA ARG A 117 0.86 -9.16 -7.07
C ARG A 117 1.90 -10.27 -7.04
N SER A 118 2.96 -10.09 -7.81
CA SER A 118 4.14 -10.96 -7.80
C SER A 118 4.95 -10.79 -6.52
N LEU A 119 5.50 -11.88 -5.99
CA LEU A 119 6.42 -11.87 -4.83
C LEU A 119 7.89 -12.00 -5.25
N THR A 120 8.17 -12.04 -6.56
CA THR A 120 9.53 -11.99 -7.10
C THR A 120 10.06 -10.55 -7.13
N ASP A 121 11.34 -10.39 -7.51
CA ASP A 121 12.01 -9.09 -7.53
C ASP A 121 11.38 -8.07 -8.50
N ASP A 122 10.55 -8.53 -9.45
CA ASP A 122 9.79 -7.64 -10.34
C ASP A 122 8.69 -6.86 -9.61
N CYS A 123 8.17 -7.41 -8.50
CA CYS A 123 7.09 -6.85 -7.70
C CYS A 123 5.90 -6.35 -8.54
N LEU A 124 5.57 -7.08 -9.62
CA LEU A 124 4.52 -6.69 -10.56
C LEU A 124 3.14 -6.71 -9.91
N LEU A 125 2.34 -5.68 -10.20
CA LEU A 125 0.88 -5.78 -10.09
C LEU A 125 0.38 -6.55 -11.31
N LYS A 126 0.02 -7.82 -11.11
CA LYS A 126 -0.35 -8.74 -12.20
C LYS A 126 -1.81 -8.55 -12.63
N LYS A 127 -2.72 -8.43 -11.66
CA LYS A 127 -4.15 -8.44 -11.92
C LYS A 127 -4.91 -7.58 -10.93
N VAL A 128 -5.94 -6.89 -11.41
CA VAL A 128 -6.92 -6.19 -10.58
C VAL A 128 -8.30 -6.44 -11.13
N ILE A 129 -9.18 -7.02 -10.32
CA ILE A 129 -10.60 -7.18 -10.62
C ILE A 129 -11.38 -6.28 -9.66
N VAL A 130 -12.28 -5.49 -10.21
CA VAL A 130 -13.18 -4.62 -9.46
C VAL A 130 -14.60 -5.15 -9.63
N THR A 131 -15.22 -5.53 -8.53
CA THR A 131 -16.61 -5.99 -8.51
C THR A 131 -17.51 -4.88 -7.98
N SER A 132 -18.50 -4.49 -8.78
CA SER A 132 -19.54 -3.51 -8.40
C SER A 132 -20.91 -4.05 -8.78
N ASN A 133 -21.87 -4.03 -7.85
CA ASN A 133 -23.23 -4.53 -8.07
C ASN A 133 -23.28 -5.94 -8.69
N GLY A 134 -22.39 -6.83 -8.24
CA GLY A 134 -22.26 -8.21 -8.74
C GLY A 134 -21.59 -8.36 -10.10
N LYS A 135 -21.21 -7.25 -10.78
CA LYS A 135 -20.47 -7.29 -12.05
C LYS A 135 -18.97 -7.17 -11.79
N LYS A 136 -18.22 -8.17 -12.27
CA LYS A 136 -16.75 -8.18 -12.23
C LYS A 136 -16.19 -7.50 -13.48
N ASN A 137 -15.32 -6.52 -13.30
CA ASN A 137 -14.56 -5.88 -14.38
C ASN A 137 -13.07 -5.99 -14.07
N GLU A 138 -12.28 -6.50 -15.01
CA GLU A 138 -10.83 -6.50 -14.90
C GLU A 138 -10.28 -5.16 -15.39
N LEU A 139 -9.38 -4.54 -14.63
CA LEU A 139 -8.74 -3.30 -15.05
C LEU A 139 -7.69 -3.59 -16.13
N GLU A 140 -7.90 -3.05 -17.32
CA GLU A 140 -6.92 -3.16 -18.41
C GLU A 140 -5.78 -2.18 -18.20
N GLY A 141 -4.52 -2.61 -18.29
CA GLY A 141 -3.36 -1.72 -18.20
C GLY A 141 -2.04 -2.45 -18.41
N VAL A 142 -1.00 -1.72 -18.78
CA VAL A 142 0.34 -2.29 -18.97
C VAL A 142 0.95 -2.62 -17.60
N GLN A 143 1.39 -3.86 -17.41
CA GLN A 143 2.14 -4.26 -16.22
C GLN A 143 3.54 -3.67 -16.26
N ILE A 144 4.02 -3.16 -15.13
CA ILE A 144 5.34 -2.55 -15.01
C ILE A 144 5.89 -2.82 -13.60
N PRO A 145 7.19 -3.17 -13.45
CA PRO A 145 7.79 -3.38 -12.14
C PRO A 145 7.62 -2.14 -11.27
N GLN A 146 7.25 -2.31 -10.00
CA GLN A 146 6.99 -1.18 -9.09
C GLN A 146 8.17 -0.18 -9.01
N PRO A 147 9.44 -0.60 -8.92
CA PRO A 147 10.57 0.34 -8.91
C PRO A 147 10.70 1.18 -10.19
N LYS A 148 10.23 0.66 -11.32
CA LYS A 148 10.20 1.37 -12.60
C LYS A 148 9.00 2.31 -12.69
N TYR A 149 7.84 1.87 -12.19
CA TYR A 149 6.64 2.71 -12.05
C TYR A 149 6.92 3.96 -11.22
N ASP A 150 7.56 3.81 -10.06
CA ASP A 150 7.89 4.94 -9.16
C ASP A 150 8.78 6.00 -9.82
N ARG A 151 9.63 5.60 -10.78
CA ARG A 151 10.51 6.49 -11.56
C ARG A 151 9.85 7.08 -12.81
N THR A 152 8.67 6.60 -13.16
CA THR A 152 7.96 7.04 -14.37
C THR A 152 7.32 8.41 -14.12
N PRO A 153 7.46 9.39 -15.03
CA PRO A 153 6.80 10.70 -14.91
C PRO A 153 5.28 10.57 -14.88
N ASN A 154 4.60 11.40 -14.06
CA ASN A 154 3.15 11.36 -13.88
C ASN A 154 2.36 11.45 -15.20
N SER A 155 2.84 12.25 -16.17
CA SER A 155 2.21 12.41 -17.50
C SER A 155 2.11 11.11 -18.30
N SER A 156 2.98 10.14 -18.03
CA SER A 156 3.03 8.85 -18.74
C SER A 156 2.45 7.69 -17.92
N ARG A 157 1.95 7.93 -16.70
CA ARG A 157 1.49 6.86 -15.81
C ARG A 157 0.15 6.24 -16.22
N GLY A 158 -0.71 6.98 -16.92
CA GLY A 158 -2.09 6.59 -17.24
C GLY A 158 -2.28 5.26 -17.97
N ILE A 159 -1.26 4.79 -18.70
CA ILE A 159 -1.33 3.52 -19.44
C ILE A 159 -1.09 2.29 -18.55
N TYR A 160 -0.46 2.49 -17.38
CA TYR A 160 0.01 1.39 -16.55
C TYR A 160 -1.06 0.94 -15.56
N LEU A 161 -1.09 -0.38 -15.30
CA LEU A 161 -2.03 -0.99 -14.38
C LEU A 161 -1.92 -0.43 -12.94
N PRO A 162 -0.73 -0.19 -12.37
CA PRO A 162 -0.60 0.45 -11.06
C PRO A 162 -1.31 1.81 -10.97
N PHE A 163 -1.24 2.66 -11.99
CA PHE A 163 -1.91 3.97 -11.96
C PHE A 163 -3.43 3.83 -11.94
N LYS A 164 -3.97 2.96 -12.79
CA LYS A 164 -5.42 2.70 -12.84
C LYS A 164 -5.94 2.09 -11.53
N TYR A 165 -5.14 1.25 -10.89
CA TYR A 165 -5.42 0.74 -9.56
C TYR A 165 -5.46 1.86 -8.51
N GLU A 166 -4.42 2.71 -8.47
CA GLU A 166 -4.33 3.84 -7.54
C GLU A 166 -5.52 4.80 -7.69
N GLU A 167 -5.89 5.12 -8.94
CA GLU A 167 -7.04 5.96 -9.26
C GLU A 167 -8.37 5.32 -8.81
N ALA A 168 -8.58 4.04 -9.09
CA ALA A 168 -9.79 3.33 -8.70
C ALA A 168 -9.95 3.27 -7.17
N VAL A 169 -8.88 2.96 -6.44
CA VAL A 169 -8.89 2.94 -4.96
C VAL A 169 -9.14 4.34 -4.41
N THR A 170 -8.45 5.36 -4.91
CA THR A 170 -8.62 6.75 -4.44
C THR A 170 -10.05 7.24 -4.65
N LYS A 171 -10.63 6.93 -5.82
CA LYS A 171 -12.02 7.26 -6.14
C LYS A 171 -13.01 6.65 -5.15
N HIS A 172 -12.81 5.39 -4.76
CA HIS A 172 -13.75 4.67 -3.90
C HIS A 172 -13.54 4.89 -2.40
N THR A 173 -12.32 5.25 -1.98
CA THR A 173 -12.03 5.65 -0.59
C THR A 173 -12.54 7.06 -0.24
N ASN A 174 -12.82 7.86 -1.27
CA ASN A 174 -13.11 9.29 -1.14
C ASN A 174 -11.99 10.09 -0.45
N LEU A 175 -10.74 9.63 -0.61
CA LEU A 175 -9.55 10.35 -0.21
C LEU A 175 -9.06 11.27 -1.33
N TYR A 176 -8.11 12.15 -1.02
CA TYR A 176 -7.55 13.10 -1.98
C TYR A 176 -6.59 12.40 -2.94
N SER A 177 -5.71 11.57 -2.41
CA SER A 177 -4.67 10.88 -3.17
C SER A 177 -4.50 9.43 -2.73
N PHE A 178 -3.80 8.64 -3.55
CA PHE A 178 -3.36 7.31 -3.13
C PHE A 178 -2.29 7.39 -2.02
N ASP A 179 -1.58 8.51 -1.90
CA ASP A 179 -0.64 8.72 -0.78
C ASP A 179 -1.38 8.78 0.56
N ASP A 180 -2.60 9.32 0.58
CA ASP A 180 -3.47 9.25 1.76
C ASP A 180 -3.82 7.80 2.09
N VAL A 181 -4.11 6.98 1.08
CA VAL A 181 -4.40 5.55 1.27
C VAL A 181 -3.19 4.86 1.89
N ILE A 182 -1.98 5.14 1.39
CA ILE A 182 -0.72 4.64 1.96
C ILE A 182 -0.60 5.06 3.43
N LEU A 183 -0.85 6.34 3.75
CA LEU A 183 -0.81 6.86 5.11
C LEU A 183 -1.81 6.14 6.02
N PHE A 184 -3.08 6.04 5.62
CA PHE A 184 -4.11 5.39 6.43
C PHE A 184 -3.78 3.91 6.66
N VAL A 185 -3.37 3.20 5.60
CA VAL A 185 -2.98 1.79 5.73
C VAL A 185 -1.77 1.64 6.66
N THR A 186 -0.76 2.50 6.55
CA THR A 186 0.51 2.34 7.29
C THR A 186 0.50 2.91 8.72
N LYS A 187 -0.30 3.93 9.01
CA LYS A 187 -0.32 4.63 10.30
C LYS A 187 -1.58 4.38 11.13
N ILE A 188 -2.69 3.99 10.49
CA ILE A 188 -3.99 3.84 11.17
C ILE A 188 -4.45 2.39 11.20
N LEU A 189 -4.25 1.65 10.12
CA LEU A 189 -4.73 0.27 10.00
C LEU A 189 -3.66 -0.77 10.31
N TYR A 190 -2.38 -0.39 10.23
CA TYR A 190 -1.24 -1.27 10.44
C TYR A 190 -0.43 -0.81 11.64
N PHE A 191 -0.31 -1.67 12.63
CA PHE A 191 0.49 -1.45 13.83
C PHE A 191 1.55 -2.55 13.91
N ASP A 192 2.83 -2.18 13.89
CA ASP A 192 3.92 -3.08 14.24
C ASP A 192 4.42 -2.82 15.66
N GLU A 193 5.39 -3.63 16.09
CA GLU A 193 6.00 -3.53 17.42
C GLU A 193 6.74 -2.21 17.66
N GLY A 194 7.08 -1.47 16.60
CA GLY A 194 7.75 -0.17 16.66
C GLY A 194 6.79 1.02 16.59
N HIS A 195 5.49 0.79 16.64
CA HIS A 195 4.51 1.84 16.45
C HIS A 195 4.46 2.83 17.63
N GLU A 196 4.84 4.07 17.38
CA GLU A 196 4.55 5.19 18.28
C GLU A 196 3.07 5.59 18.14
N ALA A 197 2.32 5.53 19.25
CA ALA A 197 0.91 5.90 19.19
C ALA A 197 0.75 7.35 18.69
N ILE A 198 -0.19 7.57 17.78
CA ILE A 198 -0.41 8.85 17.10
C ILE A 198 -0.59 10.02 18.09
N ILE A 199 -1.18 9.73 19.25
CA ILE A 199 -1.39 10.70 20.34
C ILE A 199 -0.06 11.19 20.93
N TRP A 200 0.99 10.37 20.86
CA TRP A 200 2.33 10.61 21.38
C TRP A 200 3.33 11.04 20.29
N ASP A 201 2.87 11.28 19.06
CA ASP A 201 3.69 11.94 18.05
C ASP A 201 3.96 13.37 18.52
N ASP A 202 5.10 13.54 19.18
CA ASP A 202 5.56 14.81 19.72
C ASP A 202 5.51 15.83 18.56
N ASN A 203 4.65 16.85 18.70
CA ASN A 203 4.43 17.95 17.75
C ASN A 203 5.71 18.77 17.36
N LYS A 204 6.89 18.26 17.71
CA LYS A 204 8.22 18.77 17.39
C LYS A 204 8.62 18.57 15.93
N LYS A 205 7.99 17.64 15.19
CA LYS A 205 8.14 17.54 13.73
C LYS A 205 7.02 18.31 13.03
N GLU A 206 7.36 19.10 12.02
CA GLU A 206 6.41 19.89 11.22
C GLU A 206 5.29 19.04 10.59
N ASP A 207 5.55 17.74 10.37
CA ASP A 207 4.64 16.72 9.84
C ASP A 207 4.08 15.81 10.95
N SER A 208 3.41 16.36 11.96
CA SER A 208 2.76 15.52 12.96
C SER A 208 1.55 14.78 12.37
N ILE A 209 1.46 13.47 12.59
CA ILE A 209 0.38 12.60 12.08
C ILE A 209 -0.98 13.11 12.55
N GLN A 210 -1.05 13.72 13.74
CA GLN A 210 -2.25 14.39 14.24
C GLN A 210 -2.71 15.51 13.31
N LYS A 211 -1.83 16.42 12.91
CA LYS A 211 -2.17 17.53 12.00
C LYS A 211 -2.63 17.01 10.64
N THR A 212 -2.04 15.92 10.16
CA THR A 212 -2.41 15.28 8.89
C THR A 212 -3.75 14.57 9.00
N LEU A 213 -4.04 13.89 10.11
CA LEU A 213 -5.34 13.26 10.33
C LEU A 213 -6.46 14.28 10.48
N PHE A 214 -6.24 15.34 11.26
CA PHE A 214 -7.22 16.40 11.40
C PHE A 214 -7.46 17.12 10.08
N SER A 215 -6.42 17.38 9.29
CA SER A 215 -6.57 17.99 7.97
C SER A 215 -7.35 17.09 7.05
N LYS A 216 -6.90 15.83 6.93
CA LYS A 216 -7.54 14.87 6.06
C LYS A 216 -8.97 14.74 6.54
N TYR A 217 -9.30 14.25 7.73
CA TYR A 217 -10.71 13.96 8.08
C TYR A 217 -11.66 15.17 8.19
N LEU A 218 -11.22 16.33 8.66
CA LEU A 218 -12.13 17.43 8.99
C LEU A 218 -12.24 18.52 7.92
N ILE A 219 -11.31 18.54 6.95
CA ILE A 219 -11.29 19.55 5.89
C ILE A 219 -11.91 18.98 4.61
N GLU A 220 -12.66 19.81 3.89
CA GLU A 220 -13.18 19.46 2.57
C GLU A 220 -12.04 19.19 1.58
N LYS A 221 -12.25 18.24 0.68
CA LYS A 221 -11.24 17.74 -0.27
C LYS A 221 -10.50 18.84 -1.04
N GLY A 222 -11.21 19.90 -1.45
CA GLY A 222 -10.63 21.02 -2.18
C GLY A 222 -9.72 21.93 -1.34
N LEU A 223 -10.02 22.09 -0.05
CA LEU A 223 -9.24 22.90 0.89
C LEU A 223 -8.00 22.16 1.39
N ASP A 224 -8.09 20.84 1.56
CA ASP A 224 -6.94 20.00 1.91
C ASP A 224 -5.91 19.98 0.77
N ALA A 225 -6.37 19.94 -0.49
CA ALA A 225 -5.52 20.07 -1.68
C ALA A 225 -4.70 21.37 -1.69
N GLN A 226 -5.36 22.50 -1.43
CA GLN A 226 -4.70 23.81 -1.35
C GLN A 226 -3.70 23.86 -0.20
N ARG A 227 -4.04 23.25 0.95
CA ARG A 227 -3.15 23.16 2.10
C ARG A 227 -1.91 22.32 1.79
N GLU A 228 -2.05 21.17 1.13
CA GLU A 228 -0.91 20.34 0.73
C GLU A 228 0.00 21.09 -0.23
N GLU A 229 -0.56 21.76 -1.23
CA GLU A 229 0.21 22.55 -2.20
C GLU A 229 0.92 23.73 -1.53
N ALA A 230 0.25 24.45 -0.63
CA ALA A 230 0.84 25.53 0.15
C ALA A 230 1.94 25.03 1.10
N SER A 231 1.74 23.87 1.73
CA SER A 231 2.74 23.23 2.61
C SER A 231 3.95 22.78 1.81
N ARG A 232 3.76 22.25 0.60
CA ARG A 232 4.85 21.94 -0.34
C ARG A 232 5.63 23.21 -0.69
N GLN A 233 4.94 24.28 -1.11
CA GLN A 233 5.58 25.56 -1.45
C GLN A 233 6.36 26.15 -0.27
N ALA A 234 5.78 26.19 0.94
CA ALA A 234 6.44 26.72 2.13
C ALA A 234 7.74 25.98 2.47
N LYS A 235 7.78 24.65 2.31
CA LYS A 235 8.99 23.84 2.53
C LYS A 235 10.07 24.10 1.49
N TYR A 236 9.72 24.48 0.25
CA TYR A 236 10.69 24.88 -0.77
C TYR A 236 11.35 26.24 -0.48
N TYR A 237 10.64 27.19 0.13
CA TYR A 237 11.17 28.53 0.41
C TYR A 237 11.98 28.63 1.72
N ASN A 238 11.86 27.64 2.62
CA ASN A 238 12.64 27.55 3.86
C ASN A 238 13.93 26.70 3.73
N SER A 239 14.32 26.33 2.51
CA SER A 239 15.58 25.63 2.18
C SER A 239 16.60 26.58 1.58
#